data_AF-N0D622-F1
#
_entry.id   AF-N0D622-F1
#
_cell.length_a   1.000
_cell.length_b   1.000
_cell.length_c   1.000
_cell.angle_alpha   90.00
_cell.angle_beta   90.00
_cell.angle_gamma   90.00
#
_symmetry.space_group_name_H-M   'P 1'
#
loop_
_entity.id
_entity.type
_entity.pdbx_description
1 polymer ?
#
loop_
_entity_poly.entity_id
_entity_poly.type
_entity_poly.pdbx_seq_one_letter_code
_entity_poly.pdbx_strand_id
1 'polypeptide(L)'
;MDTSSAHQDREEAKRLSTAVGVLADFLSRQPLTLALASLEHRLEGADGMNVMRIAEDSHVVPELLASAFTARESLGRINDLIHACGILLVLPHILGDEERITVRPSLGAGNDPSRPYDLETDQRIAEFKLARWRGADAMRKRQTFKDLVMLAADTSGRRAELFVIGPEPCRFLATSASTAAWALDRSPGALRTFTTVFGTPNMSVAQFTTTHAAHVQITDLRDLLPASVAALLQ
;
A
#
# COMPACT_ATOMS: atom_id res chain seq x y z
N MET A 1 24.63 -3.98 28.28
CA MET A 1 24.31 -3.54 26.91
C MET A 1 25.52 -3.88 26.06
N ASP A 2 25.32 -4.74 25.07
CA ASP A 2 26.41 -5.39 24.33
C ASP A 2 26.92 -4.45 23.22
N THR A 3 28.15 -3.96 23.37
CA THR A 3 28.80 -3.02 22.45
C THR A 3 29.03 -3.61 21.06
N SER A 4 29.01 -4.93 20.94
CA SER A 4 29.16 -5.65 19.66
C SER A 4 27.96 -5.44 18.73
N SER A 5 26.74 -5.50 19.28
CA SER A 5 25.49 -5.30 18.53
C SER A 5 25.39 -3.88 17.96
N ALA A 6 25.69 -2.87 18.78
CA ALA A 6 25.61 -1.47 18.35
C ALA A 6 26.61 -1.12 17.24
N HIS A 7 27.78 -1.77 17.21
CA HIS A 7 28.74 -1.57 16.13
C HIS A 7 28.27 -2.21 14.82
N GLN A 8 27.69 -3.42 14.89
CA GLN A 8 27.13 -4.12 13.75
C GLN A 8 25.96 -3.36 13.12
N ASP A 9 25.03 -2.85 13.94
CA ASP A 9 23.88 -2.05 13.48
C ASP A 9 24.35 -0.78 12.74
N ARG A 10 25.44 -0.16 13.21
CA ARG A 10 25.99 1.05 12.61
C ARG A 10 26.61 0.79 11.24
N GLU A 11 27.32 -0.33 11.09
CA GLU A 11 27.91 -0.73 9.81
C GLU A 11 26.84 -1.13 8.80
N GLU A 12 25.77 -1.80 9.25
CA GLU A 12 24.62 -2.13 8.40
C GLU A 12 23.89 -0.88 7.92
N ALA A 13 23.62 0.08 8.82
CA ALA A 13 23.02 1.35 8.46
C ALA A 13 23.88 2.13 7.45
N LYS A 14 25.21 2.10 7.60
CA LYS A 14 26.14 2.72 6.65
C LYS A 14 26.09 2.05 5.29
N ARG A 15 26.10 0.71 5.23
CA ARG A 15 25.95 -0.04 3.97
C ARG A 15 24.65 0.29 3.26
N LEU A 16 23.54 0.35 3.99
CA LEU A 16 22.25 0.73 3.43
C LEU A 16 22.26 2.18 2.90
N SER A 17 22.82 3.12 3.65
CA SER A 17 22.92 4.51 3.22
C SER A 17 23.72 4.64 1.91
N THR A 18 24.84 3.92 1.79
CA THR A 18 25.63 3.89 0.55
C THR A 18 24.83 3.29 -0.60
N ALA A 19 24.18 2.15 -0.38
CA ALA A 19 23.36 1.49 -1.39
C ALA A 19 22.24 2.39 -1.90
N VAL A 20 21.52 3.06 -1.00
CA VAL A 20 20.49 4.05 -1.36
C VAL A 20 21.08 5.21 -2.15
N GLY A 21 22.27 5.69 -1.78
CA GLY A 21 22.99 6.73 -2.52
C GLY A 21 23.29 6.34 -3.97
N VAL A 22 23.80 5.12 -4.20
CA VAL A 22 24.06 4.58 -5.55
C VAL A 22 22.78 4.49 -6.38
N LEU A 23 21.70 3.98 -5.79
CA LEU A 23 20.40 3.89 -6.47
C LEU A 23 19.81 5.28 -6.78
N ALA A 24 19.96 6.23 -5.85
CA ALA A 24 19.48 7.59 -6.04
C ALA A 24 20.23 8.30 -7.18
N ASP A 25 21.56 8.17 -7.26
CA ASP A 25 22.34 8.72 -8.38
C ASP A 25 21.84 8.16 -9.72
N PHE A 26 21.70 6.84 -9.82
CA PHE A 26 21.21 6.19 -11.03
C PHE A 26 19.81 6.68 -11.43
N LEU A 27 18.87 6.73 -10.48
CA LEU A 27 17.49 7.16 -10.71
C LEU A 27 17.35 8.66 -10.99
N SER A 28 18.31 9.49 -10.58
CA SER A 28 18.27 10.94 -10.79
C SER A 28 18.59 11.35 -12.24
N ARG A 29 19.29 10.49 -12.99
CA ARG A 29 19.76 10.79 -14.35
C ARG A 29 18.63 10.83 -15.37
N GLN A 30 17.67 9.94 -15.23
CA GLN A 30 16.47 9.86 -16.07
C GLN A 30 15.41 8.94 -15.42
N PRO A 31 14.12 9.08 -15.79
CA PRO A 31 13.08 8.17 -15.33
C PRO A 31 13.41 6.71 -15.65
N LEU A 32 13.28 5.83 -14.67
CA LEU A 32 13.65 4.40 -14.80
C LEU A 32 13.02 3.73 -16.03
N THR A 33 11.75 3.99 -16.31
CA THR A 33 11.06 3.41 -17.47
C THR A 33 11.71 3.82 -18.79
N LEU A 34 12.20 5.06 -18.91
CA LEU A 34 12.91 5.53 -20.10
C LEU A 34 14.31 4.93 -20.19
N ALA A 35 15.00 4.81 -19.04
CA ALA A 35 16.30 4.15 -18.98
C ALA A 35 16.23 2.70 -19.48
N LEU A 36 15.24 1.95 -19.00
CA LEU A 36 15.02 0.56 -19.38
C LEU A 36 14.62 0.42 -20.84
N ALA A 37 13.67 1.24 -21.33
CA ALA A 37 13.27 1.21 -22.74
C ALA A 37 14.44 1.53 -23.69
N SER A 38 15.31 2.48 -23.31
CA SER A 38 16.52 2.80 -24.08
C SER A 38 17.51 1.63 -24.09
N LEU A 39 17.72 0.97 -22.94
CA LEU A 39 18.55 -0.24 -22.85
C LEU A 39 17.98 -1.37 -23.71
N GLU A 40 16.68 -1.64 -23.61
CA GLU A 40 15.98 -2.67 -24.40
C GLU A 40 16.22 -2.46 -25.91
N HIS A 41 16.05 -1.23 -26.40
CA HIS A 41 16.27 -0.91 -27.80
C HIS A 41 17.75 -1.03 -28.21
N ARG A 42 18.69 -0.59 -27.37
CA ARG A 42 20.13 -0.67 -27.67
C ARG A 42 20.67 -2.10 -27.66
N LEU A 43 20.08 -2.98 -26.86
CA LEU A 43 20.46 -4.39 -26.75
C LEU A 43 19.98 -5.23 -27.94
N GLU A 44 19.01 -4.74 -28.70
CA GLU A 44 18.51 -5.42 -29.90
C GLU A 44 19.64 -5.62 -30.93
N GLY A 45 19.98 -6.89 -31.20
CA GLY A 45 21.04 -7.25 -32.15
C GLY A 45 22.49 -7.05 -31.65
N ALA A 46 22.69 -6.66 -30.38
CA ALA A 46 24.02 -6.47 -29.81
C ALA A 46 24.74 -7.82 -29.58
N ASP A 47 26.03 -7.88 -29.92
CA ASP A 47 26.92 -8.97 -29.53
C ASP A 47 27.51 -8.76 -28.13
N GLY A 48 28.26 -9.74 -27.61
CA GLY A 48 28.79 -9.70 -26.24
C GLY A 48 29.69 -8.48 -25.95
N MET A 49 30.48 -8.01 -26.92
CA MET A 49 31.31 -6.81 -26.73
C MET A 49 30.44 -5.55 -26.67
N ASN A 50 29.43 -5.46 -27.53
CA ASN A 50 28.49 -4.34 -27.54
C ASN A 50 27.63 -4.31 -26.27
N VAL A 51 27.21 -5.45 -25.74
CA VAL A 51 26.46 -5.52 -24.47
C VAL A 51 27.29 -4.94 -23.33
N MET A 52 28.58 -5.29 -23.22
CA MET A 52 29.46 -4.75 -22.19
C MET A 52 29.58 -3.23 -22.28
N ARG A 53 29.80 -2.71 -23.50
CA ARG A 53 29.84 -1.26 -23.74
C ARG A 53 28.52 -0.57 -23.42
N ILE A 54 27.39 -1.16 -23.80
CA ILE A 54 26.06 -0.63 -23.52
C ILE A 54 25.81 -0.54 -22.01
N ALA A 55 26.21 -1.56 -21.25
CA ALA A 55 26.11 -1.59 -19.80
C ALA A 55 26.96 -0.48 -19.15
N GLU A 56 28.21 -0.32 -19.57
CA GLU A 56 29.11 0.74 -19.10
C GLU A 56 28.56 2.14 -19.40
N ASP A 57 28.16 2.41 -20.65
CA ASP A 57 27.58 3.69 -21.09
C ASP A 57 26.30 4.03 -20.30
N SER A 58 25.60 3.01 -19.81
CA SER A 58 24.34 3.16 -19.06
C SER A 58 24.55 3.08 -17.55
N HIS A 59 25.79 3.02 -17.08
CA HIS A 59 26.17 2.87 -15.67
C HIS A 59 25.56 1.63 -14.97
N VAL A 60 25.29 0.57 -15.74
CA VAL A 60 24.84 -0.72 -15.23
C VAL A 60 26.07 -1.54 -14.82
N VAL A 61 26.58 -1.25 -13.62
CA VAL A 61 27.77 -1.88 -13.04
C VAL A 61 27.39 -2.83 -11.90
N PRO A 62 28.24 -3.81 -11.52
CA PRO A 62 27.94 -4.77 -10.45
C PRO A 62 27.54 -4.10 -9.11
N GLU A 63 28.12 -2.95 -8.80
CA GLU A 63 27.79 -2.16 -7.60
C GLU A 63 26.32 -1.68 -7.59
N LEU A 64 25.75 -1.36 -8.74
CA LEU A 64 24.34 -0.97 -8.86
C LEU A 64 23.43 -2.14 -8.47
N LEU A 65 23.73 -3.34 -8.96
CA LEU A 65 22.96 -4.55 -8.67
C LEU A 65 23.10 -4.97 -7.20
N ALA A 66 24.31 -4.93 -6.65
CA ALA A 66 24.55 -5.20 -5.23
C ALA A 66 23.78 -4.21 -4.34
N SER A 67 23.82 -2.92 -4.66
CA SER A 67 23.07 -1.88 -3.96
C SER A 67 21.56 -2.09 -4.05
N ALA A 68 21.05 -2.52 -5.21
CA ALA A 68 19.64 -2.87 -5.38
C ALA A 68 19.22 -4.05 -4.49
N PHE A 69 20.06 -5.09 -4.36
CA PHE A 69 19.79 -6.21 -3.45
C PHE A 69 19.82 -5.78 -1.98
N THR A 70 20.84 -5.02 -1.55
CA THR A 70 20.93 -4.49 -0.18
C THR A 70 19.72 -3.63 0.16
N ALA A 71 19.35 -2.69 -0.70
CA ALA A 71 18.18 -1.84 -0.49
C ALA A 71 16.89 -2.67 -0.46
N ARG A 72 16.74 -3.67 -1.33
CA ARG A 72 15.55 -4.54 -1.33
C ARG A 72 15.43 -5.35 -0.04
N GLU A 73 16.53 -5.88 0.48
CA GLU A 73 16.55 -6.66 1.72
C GLU A 73 16.15 -5.80 2.92
N SER A 74 16.73 -4.60 3.04
CA SER A 74 16.46 -3.71 4.18
C SER A 74 15.17 -2.90 4.05
N LEU A 75 14.79 -2.47 2.85
CA LEU A 75 13.66 -1.57 2.59
C LEU A 75 12.46 -2.25 1.94
N GLY A 76 12.54 -3.56 1.64
CA GLY A 76 11.46 -4.30 0.98
C GLY A 76 10.14 -4.31 1.76
N ARG A 77 10.19 -4.00 3.07
CA ARG A 77 9.04 -3.89 3.96
C ARG A 77 8.66 -2.46 4.34
N ILE A 78 9.16 -1.46 3.60
CA ILE A 78 8.81 -0.04 3.87
C ILE A 78 7.30 0.21 3.81
N ASN A 79 6.56 -0.56 3.00
CA ASN A 79 5.11 -0.49 2.95
C ASN A 79 4.45 -0.89 4.29
N ASP A 80 5.00 -1.89 4.99
CA ASP A 80 4.50 -2.30 6.31
C ASP A 80 4.77 -1.21 7.35
N LEU A 81 5.94 -0.56 7.27
CA LEU A 81 6.29 0.57 8.13
C LEU A 81 5.35 1.77 7.90
N ILE A 82 5.12 2.14 6.63
CA ILE A 82 4.16 3.20 6.27
C ILE A 82 2.78 2.85 6.80
N HIS A 83 2.36 1.59 6.68
CA HIS A 83 1.08 1.12 7.19
C HIS A 83 0.97 1.28 8.71
N ALA A 84 1.94 0.77 9.46
CA ALA A 84 1.99 0.87 10.91
C ALA A 84 2.02 2.32 11.40
N CYS A 85 2.89 3.16 10.81
CA CYS A 85 2.98 4.57 11.15
C CYS A 85 1.69 5.32 10.82
N GLY A 86 1.08 5.05 9.67
CA GLY A 86 -0.19 5.66 9.28
C GLY A 86 -1.29 5.37 10.29
N ILE A 87 -1.43 4.11 10.73
CA ILE A 87 -2.39 3.75 11.78
C ILE A 87 -2.05 4.47 13.08
N LEU A 88 -0.83 4.32 13.59
CA LEU A 88 -0.43 4.85 14.90
C LEU A 88 -0.54 6.38 15.01
N LEU A 89 -0.29 7.10 13.91
CA LEU A 89 -0.45 8.56 13.88
C LEU A 89 -1.91 9.01 13.81
N VAL A 90 -2.81 8.17 13.29
CA VAL A 90 -4.24 8.50 13.16
C VAL A 90 -5.02 8.12 14.41
N LEU A 91 -4.63 7.06 15.13
CA LEU A 91 -5.34 6.56 16.32
C LEU A 91 -5.71 7.67 17.34
N PRO A 92 -4.82 8.59 17.73
CA PRO A 92 -5.15 9.65 18.68
C PRO A 92 -6.24 10.63 18.22
N HIS A 93 -6.49 10.70 16.91
CA HIS A 93 -7.49 11.60 16.33
C HIS A 93 -8.83 10.92 16.10
N ILE A 94 -8.86 9.59 16.02
CA ILE A 94 -10.07 8.85 15.71
C ILE A 94 -10.65 8.16 16.94
N LEU A 95 -9.84 7.69 17.89
CA LEU A 95 -10.33 7.01 19.09
C LEU A 95 -11.10 8.00 19.98
N GLY A 96 -12.29 7.61 20.42
CA GLY A 96 -13.02 8.35 21.45
C GLY A 96 -12.38 8.20 22.83
N ASP A 97 -12.68 9.11 23.75
CA ASP A 97 -12.05 9.19 25.09
C ASP A 97 -12.09 7.86 25.88
N GLU A 98 -13.17 7.09 25.75
CA GLU A 98 -13.37 5.80 26.43
C GLU A 98 -13.30 4.60 25.49
N GLU A 99 -12.95 4.81 24.22
CA GLU A 99 -12.88 3.74 23.24
C GLU A 99 -11.63 2.87 23.46
N ARG A 100 -11.80 1.55 23.43
CA ARG A 100 -10.75 0.59 23.75
C ARG A 100 -10.50 -0.35 22.59
N ILE A 101 -9.24 -0.49 22.22
CA ILE A 101 -8.78 -1.51 21.27
C ILE A 101 -9.04 -2.89 21.89
N THR A 102 -9.90 -3.69 21.24
CA THR A 102 -10.32 -5.02 21.71
C THR A 102 -9.54 -6.14 21.04
N VAL A 103 -9.00 -5.88 19.84
CA VAL A 103 -8.15 -6.82 19.09
C VAL A 103 -6.83 -6.13 18.76
N ARG A 104 -5.72 -6.85 18.91
CA ARG A 104 -4.38 -6.33 18.58
C ARG A 104 -4.34 -5.84 17.12
N PRO A 105 -4.02 -4.54 16.86
CA PRO A 105 -4.06 -3.99 15.50
C PRO A 105 -3.14 -4.73 14.52
N SER A 106 -3.52 -4.73 13.24
CA SER A 106 -2.75 -5.33 12.16
C SER A 106 -1.69 -4.36 11.63
N LEU A 107 -0.61 -4.15 12.38
CA LEU A 107 0.46 -3.19 12.01
C LEU A 107 1.48 -3.75 10.99
N GLY A 108 1.09 -4.68 10.12
CA GLY A 108 1.99 -5.23 9.10
C GLY A 108 3.05 -6.21 9.59
N ALA A 109 3.00 -6.70 10.84
CA ALA A 109 3.92 -7.73 11.36
C ALA A 109 3.71 -9.13 10.76
N GLY A 110 2.71 -9.31 9.89
CA GLY A 110 2.34 -10.56 9.24
C GLY A 110 0.82 -10.73 9.16
N ASN A 111 0.36 -11.57 8.24
CA ASN A 111 -1.06 -11.89 8.08
C ASN A 111 -1.49 -12.90 9.14
N ASP A 112 -2.44 -12.50 9.99
CA ASP A 112 -3.08 -13.37 10.97
C ASP A 112 -4.55 -13.48 10.59
N PRO A 113 -5.01 -14.64 10.09
CA PRO A 113 -6.38 -14.81 9.61
C PRO A 113 -7.46 -14.58 10.68
N SER A 114 -7.09 -14.55 11.96
CA SER A 114 -8.02 -14.26 13.06
C SER A 114 -8.33 -12.77 13.23
N ARG A 115 -7.64 -11.90 12.49
CA ARG A 115 -7.81 -10.44 12.52
C ARG A 115 -8.36 -9.95 11.19
N PRO A 116 -9.70 -9.87 11.05
CA PRO A 116 -10.33 -9.51 9.78
C PRO A 116 -10.14 -8.05 9.39
N TYR A 117 -9.85 -7.16 10.36
CA TYR A 117 -9.68 -5.72 10.15
C TYR A 117 -8.35 -5.21 10.68
N ASP A 118 -7.91 -4.05 10.18
CA ASP A 118 -6.67 -3.40 10.62
C ASP A 118 -6.79 -2.86 12.06
N LEU A 119 -7.97 -2.34 12.42
CA LEU A 119 -8.32 -1.86 13.74
C LEU A 119 -9.68 -2.40 14.17
N GLU A 120 -9.76 -2.92 15.38
CA GLU A 120 -11.01 -3.27 16.04
C GLU A 120 -11.01 -2.75 17.47
N THR A 121 -12.08 -2.06 17.82
CA THR A 121 -12.34 -1.56 19.16
C THR A 121 -13.68 -2.09 19.67
N ASP A 122 -14.06 -1.68 20.86
CA ASP A 122 -15.41 -1.87 21.39
C ASP A 122 -16.47 -1.03 20.65
N GLN A 123 -16.07 -0.06 19.82
CA GLN A 123 -16.98 0.86 19.14
C GLN A 123 -16.84 0.92 17.61
N ARG A 124 -15.72 0.47 17.04
CA ARG A 124 -15.44 0.57 15.59
C ARG A 124 -14.68 -0.63 15.03
N ILE A 125 -14.78 -0.76 13.71
CA ILE A 125 -13.91 -1.54 12.85
C ILE A 125 -13.38 -0.62 11.74
N ALA A 126 -12.10 -0.75 11.41
CA ALA A 126 -11.52 0.08 10.36
C ALA A 126 -10.47 -0.62 9.51
N GLU A 127 -10.37 -0.14 8.28
CA GLU A 127 -9.40 -0.55 7.26
C GLU A 127 -8.61 0.66 6.75
N PHE A 128 -7.30 0.51 6.55
CA PHE A 128 -6.41 1.60 6.16
C PHE A 128 -5.73 1.32 4.81
N LYS A 129 -5.99 2.18 3.82
CA LYS A 129 -5.38 2.13 2.48
C LYS A 129 -4.46 3.32 2.26
N LEU A 130 -3.21 3.15 2.68
CA LEU A 130 -2.16 4.18 2.68
C LEU A 130 -1.36 4.24 1.36
N ALA A 131 -1.74 3.48 0.33
CA ALA A 131 -1.06 3.50 -0.95
C ALA A 131 -1.61 4.60 -1.87
N ARG A 132 -0.74 5.52 -2.33
CA ARG A 132 -1.09 6.50 -3.38
C ARG A 132 -1.38 5.81 -4.72
N TRP A 133 -2.39 6.29 -5.42
CA TRP A 133 -2.78 5.80 -6.75
C TRP A 133 -2.05 6.61 -7.83
N ARG A 134 -1.56 5.93 -8.88
CA ARG A 134 -0.77 6.51 -9.99
C ARG A 134 -1.30 6.16 -11.39
N GLY A 135 -2.55 5.72 -11.50
CA GLY A 135 -3.24 5.39 -12.76
C GLY A 135 -3.31 3.89 -13.06
N ALA A 136 -2.25 3.12 -12.80
CA ALA A 136 -2.19 1.67 -12.98
C ALA A 136 -2.58 0.88 -11.70
N ASP A 137 -3.75 1.21 -11.13
CA ASP A 137 -4.11 0.82 -9.76
C ASP A 137 -5.14 -0.30 -9.67
N ALA A 138 -5.21 -1.19 -10.68
CA ALA A 138 -6.25 -2.22 -10.73
C ALA A 138 -6.30 -3.10 -9.48
N MET A 139 -5.15 -3.51 -8.94
CA MET A 139 -5.11 -4.27 -7.68
C MET A 139 -5.49 -3.43 -6.46
N ARG A 140 -5.11 -2.15 -6.42
CA ARG A 140 -5.48 -1.25 -5.31
C ARG A 140 -6.99 -0.97 -5.30
N LYS A 141 -7.60 -0.78 -6.48
CA LYS A 141 -9.06 -0.67 -6.67
C LYS A 141 -9.79 -1.89 -6.12
N ARG A 142 -9.33 -3.09 -6.52
CA ARG A 142 -9.89 -4.37 -6.04
C ARG A 142 -9.78 -4.50 -4.52
N GLN A 143 -8.60 -4.27 -3.96
CA GLN A 143 -8.38 -4.36 -2.51
C GLN A 143 -9.25 -3.36 -1.74
N THR A 144 -9.30 -2.10 -2.20
CA THR A 144 -10.12 -1.06 -1.57
C THR A 144 -11.61 -1.44 -1.58
N PHE A 145 -12.12 -1.97 -2.69
CA PHE A 145 -13.50 -2.42 -2.76
C PHE A 145 -13.76 -3.68 -1.91
N LYS A 146 -12.84 -4.64 -1.92
CA LYS A 146 -12.92 -5.84 -1.07
C LYS A 146 -13.07 -5.43 0.41
N ASP A 147 -12.25 -4.48 0.87
CA ASP A 147 -12.26 -4.07 2.27
C ASP A 147 -13.52 -3.24 2.60
N LEU A 148 -14.04 -2.42 1.67
CA LEU A 148 -15.36 -1.79 1.80
C LEU A 148 -16.49 -2.83 1.93
N VAL A 149 -16.46 -3.90 1.13
CA VAL A 149 -17.46 -4.98 1.19
C VAL A 149 -17.41 -5.71 2.52
N MET A 150 -16.22 -5.98 3.05
CA MET A 150 -16.07 -6.64 4.36
C MET A 150 -16.59 -5.76 5.49
N LEU A 151 -16.25 -4.47 5.49
CA LEU A 151 -16.77 -3.49 6.43
C LEU A 151 -18.30 -3.38 6.39
N ALA A 152 -18.89 -3.31 5.19
CA ALA A 152 -20.33 -3.20 5.01
C ALA A 152 -21.10 -4.49 5.40
N ALA A 153 -20.41 -5.63 5.43
CA ALA A 153 -20.99 -6.92 5.79
C ALA A 153 -20.95 -7.20 7.30
N ASP A 154 -20.25 -6.36 8.07
CA ASP A 154 -20.19 -6.50 9.51
C ASP A 154 -21.54 -6.17 10.17
N THR A 155 -21.97 -7.05 11.06
CA THR A 155 -23.27 -6.94 11.76
C THR A 155 -23.13 -6.69 13.25
N SER A 156 -21.92 -6.39 13.73
CA SER A 156 -21.64 -6.21 15.16
C SER A 156 -22.27 -4.94 15.76
N GLY A 157 -22.71 -4.00 14.91
CA GLY A 157 -23.19 -2.68 15.33
C GLY A 157 -22.07 -1.67 15.61
N ARG A 158 -20.79 -2.07 15.45
CA ARG A 158 -19.64 -1.17 15.49
C ARG A 158 -19.67 -0.21 14.30
N ARG A 159 -19.11 1.00 14.47
CA ARG A 159 -18.91 1.95 13.37
C ARG A 159 -17.92 1.36 12.37
N ALA A 160 -18.28 1.35 11.10
CA ALA A 160 -17.42 0.84 10.03
C ALA A 160 -16.73 2.00 9.31
N GLU A 161 -15.39 1.97 9.22
CA GLU A 161 -14.61 3.07 8.67
C GLU A 161 -13.56 2.60 7.65
N LEU A 162 -13.50 3.26 6.51
CA LEU A 162 -12.48 3.05 5.49
C LEU A 162 -11.63 4.30 5.34
N PHE A 163 -10.38 4.22 5.75
CA PHE A 163 -9.40 5.30 5.63
C PHE A 163 -8.57 5.13 4.36
N VAL A 164 -8.50 6.17 3.54
CA VAL A 164 -7.78 6.16 2.25
C VAL A 164 -6.83 7.35 2.14
N ILE A 165 -5.85 7.30 1.24
CA ILE A 165 -5.02 8.46 0.89
C ILE A 165 -5.39 8.98 -0.49
N GLY A 166 -5.78 10.25 -0.55
CA GLY A 166 -6.04 10.98 -1.80
C GLY A 166 -7.48 10.89 -2.28
N PRO A 167 -7.86 11.73 -3.27
CA PRO A 167 -9.23 11.76 -3.78
C PRO A 167 -9.57 10.59 -4.71
N GLU A 168 -8.58 9.88 -5.25
CA GLU A 168 -8.75 8.82 -6.26
C GLU A 168 -9.55 7.61 -5.75
N PRO A 169 -9.27 7.05 -4.55
CA PRO A 169 -10.09 5.99 -3.98
C PRO A 169 -11.54 6.44 -3.76
N CYS A 170 -11.76 7.63 -3.20
CA CYS A 170 -13.10 8.18 -2.98
C CYS A 170 -13.86 8.33 -4.30
N ARG A 171 -13.22 8.89 -5.33
CA ARG A 171 -13.79 9.02 -6.68
C ARG A 171 -14.14 7.65 -7.26
N PHE A 172 -13.25 6.67 -7.15
CA PHE A 172 -13.51 5.31 -7.63
C PHE A 172 -14.72 4.69 -6.93
N LEU A 173 -14.80 4.77 -5.61
CA LEU A 173 -15.93 4.22 -4.86
C LEU A 173 -17.25 4.93 -5.20
N ALA A 174 -17.21 6.25 -5.40
CA ALA A 174 -18.41 7.04 -5.66
C ALA A 174 -18.92 6.96 -7.11
N THR A 175 -18.04 6.78 -8.11
CA THR A 175 -18.43 6.97 -9.53
C THR A 175 -18.16 5.78 -10.44
N SER A 176 -17.50 4.72 -9.96
CA SER A 176 -17.10 3.62 -10.83
C SER A 176 -18.28 2.77 -11.33
N ALA A 177 -18.31 2.54 -12.65
CA ALA A 177 -19.23 1.63 -13.31
C ALA A 177 -18.73 0.16 -13.32
N SER A 178 -17.50 -0.11 -12.85
CA SER A 178 -17.00 -1.49 -12.72
C SER A 178 -17.90 -2.29 -11.78
N THR A 179 -18.16 -3.56 -12.12
CA THR A 179 -19.03 -4.42 -11.33
C THR A 179 -18.35 -4.94 -10.06
N ALA A 180 -19.15 -5.28 -9.06
CA ALA A 180 -18.66 -6.00 -7.87
C ALA A 180 -17.98 -7.32 -8.26
N ALA A 181 -18.49 -8.03 -9.27
CA ALA A 181 -17.88 -9.26 -9.77
C ALA A 181 -16.45 -9.05 -10.29
N TRP A 182 -16.22 -7.98 -11.06
CA TRP A 182 -14.86 -7.62 -11.50
C TRP A 182 -13.97 -7.23 -10.31
N ALA A 183 -14.50 -6.46 -9.38
CA ALA A 183 -13.71 -5.93 -8.26
C ALA A 183 -13.29 -7.04 -7.27
N LEU A 184 -14.07 -8.12 -7.19
CA LEU A 184 -13.86 -9.25 -6.27
C LEU A 184 -13.31 -10.51 -6.96
N ASP A 185 -13.00 -10.47 -8.27
CA ASP A 185 -12.53 -11.62 -9.06
C ASP A 185 -11.24 -12.28 -8.50
N ARG A 186 -10.39 -11.49 -7.83
CA ARG A 186 -9.16 -11.95 -7.16
C ARG A 186 -9.34 -12.20 -5.67
N SER A 187 -10.56 -12.17 -5.14
CA SER A 187 -10.85 -12.38 -3.72
C SER A 187 -12.06 -13.30 -3.54
N PRO A 188 -11.92 -14.62 -3.78
CA PRO A 188 -13.04 -15.57 -3.73
C PRO A 188 -13.79 -15.59 -2.40
N GLY A 189 -13.08 -15.36 -1.28
CA GLY A 189 -13.70 -15.23 0.04
C GLY A 189 -14.65 -14.04 0.13
N ALA A 190 -14.19 -12.85 -0.26
CA ALA A 190 -15.01 -11.64 -0.27
C ALA A 190 -16.15 -11.72 -1.28
N LEU A 191 -15.94 -12.37 -2.44
CA LEU A 191 -17.02 -12.61 -3.42
C LEU A 191 -18.12 -13.51 -2.84
N ARG A 192 -17.76 -14.54 -2.07
CA ARG A 192 -18.74 -15.37 -1.36
C ARG A 192 -19.50 -14.55 -0.33
N THR A 193 -18.80 -13.79 0.53
CA THR A 193 -19.43 -12.89 1.50
C THR A 193 -20.40 -11.94 0.81
N PHE A 194 -19.98 -11.31 -0.29
CA PHE A 194 -20.83 -10.42 -1.07
C PHE A 194 -22.10 -11.13 -1.53
N THR A 195 -21.94 -12.33 -2.12
CA THR A 195 -23.07 -13.10 -2.65
C THR A 195 -24.05 -13.50 -1.56
N THR A 196 -23.55 -13.90 -0.41
CA THR A 196 -24.36 -14.31 0.74
C THR A 196 -25.10 -13.14 1.39
N VAL A 197 -24.46 -11.98 1.54
CA VAL A 197 -25.01 -10.85 2.32
C VAL A 197 -25.80 -9.88 1.44
N PHE A 198 -25.33 -9.62 0.21
CA PHE A 198 -25.87 -8.56 -0.66
C PHE A 198 -26.50 -9.10 -1.96
N GLY A 199 -26.34 -10.38 -2.27
CA GLY A 199 -26.89 -11.00 -3.48
C GLY A 199 -25.97 -10.90 -4.70
N THR A 200 -26.53 -10.74 -5.90
CA THR A 200 -25.76 -10.92 -7.14
C THR A 200 -24.73 -9.81 -7.37
N PRO A 201 -23.48 -10.14 -7.75
CA PRO A 201 -22.37 -9.17 -7.87
C PRO A 201 -22.38 -8.39 -9.20
N ASN A 202 -23.54 -8.14 -9.78
CA ASN A 202 -23.70 -7.45 -11.06
C ASN A 202 -23.81 -5.94 -10.94
N MET A 203 -24.11 -5.42 -9.74
CA MET A 203 -24.15 -3.98 -9.49
C MET A 203 -22.76 -3.36 -9.59
N SER A 204 -22.73 -2.06 -9.90
CA SER A 204 -21.49 -1.30 -9.93
C SER A 204 -20.95 -1.04 -8.52
N VAL A 205 -19.64 -0.77 -8.44
CA VAL A 205 -18.98 -0.30 -7.22
C VAL A 205 -19.68 0.95 -6.66
N ALA A 206 -20.07 1.89 -7.52
CA ALA A 206 -20.80 3.10 -7.11
C ALA A 206 -22.19 2.80 -6.54
N GLN A 207 -22.93 1.88 -7.17
CA GLN A 207 -24.24 1.46 -6.67
C GLN A 207 -24.09 0.80 -5.30
N PHE A 208 -23.16 -0.15 -5.15
CA PHE A 208 -22.89 -0.81 -3.87
C PHE A 208 -22.53 0.21 -2.77
N THR A 209 -21.67 1.17 -3.09
CA THR A 209 -21.19 2.18 -2.14
C THR A 209 -22.34 3.05 -1.63
N THR A 210 -23.26 3.44 -2.50
CA THR A 210 -24.37 4.34 -2.15
C THR A 210 -25.58 3.63 -1.55
N THR A 211 -25.72 2.31 -1.72
CA THR A 211 -26.86 1.54 -1.18
C THR A 211 -26.46 0.69 0.03
N HIS A 212 -25.59 -0.30 -0.16
CA HIS A 212 -25.27 -1.30 0.86
C HIS A 212 -24.18 -0.84 1.82
N ALA A 213 -23.20 -0.09 1.33
CA ALA A 213 -22.11 0.44 2.15
C ALA A 213 -22.31 1.91 2.55
N ALA A 214 -23.52 2.45 2.43
CA ALA A 214 -23.81 3.86 2.75
C ALA A 214 -23.53 4.24 4.21
N HIS A 215 -23.48 3.25 5.10
CA HIS A 215 -23.18 3.40 6.52
C HIS A 215 -21.68 3.34 6.83
N VAL A 216 -20.83 2.95 5.87
CA VAL A 216 -19.38 2.92 6.04
C VAL A 216 -18.84 4.33 5.80
N GLN A 217 -18.19 4.91 6.81
CA GLN A 217 -17.58 6.23 6.67
C GLN A 217 -16.25 6.12 5.93
N ILE A 218 -16.13 6.84 4.82
CA ILE A 218 -14.91 6.89 4.01
C ILE A 218 -14.21 8.23 4.27
N THR A 219 -12.98 8.18 4.80
CA THR A 219 -12.22 9.36 5.22
C THR A 219 -10.87 9.43 4.51
N ASP A 220 -10.52 10.61 3.99
CA ASP A 220 -9.18 10.86 3.46
C ASP A 220 -8.22 11.17 4.62
N LEU A 221 -7.19 10.35 4.78
CA LEU A 221 -6.22 10.47 5.86
C LEU A 221 -5.40 11.75 5.80
N ARG A 222 -5.35 12.43 4.66
CA ARG A 222 -4.69 13.75 4.57
C ARG A 222 -5.30 14.79 5.49
N ASP A 223 -6.56 14.61 5.88
CA ASP A 223 -7.29 15.50 6.80
C ASP A 223 -6.97 15.22 8.28
N LEU A 224 -6.38 14.06 8.58
CA LEU A 224 -6.08 13.60 9.94
C LEU A 224 -4.59 13.49 10.25
N LEU A 225 -3.75 13.29 9.23
CA LEU A 225 -2.31 13.17 9.39
C LEU A 225 -1.65 14.52 9.72
N PRO A 226 -0.52 14.52 10.44
CA PRO A 226 0.25 15.74 10.69
C PRO A 226 0.57 16.49 9.39
N ALA A 227 0.52 17.82 9.43
CA ALA A 227 0.70 18.67 8.25
C ALA A 227 2.00 18.40 7.47
N SER A 228 3.09 18.06 8.18
CA SER A 228 4.37 17.68 7.58
C SER A 228 4.28 16.41 6.72
N VAL A 229 3.45 15.45 7.12
CA VAL A 229 3.19 14.21 6.38
C VAL A 229 2.19 14.48 5.25
N ALA A 230 1.11 15.21 5.54
CA ALA A 230 0.09 15.54 4.54
C ALA A 230 0.68 16.30 3.33
N ALA A 231 1.66 17.17 3.54
CA ALA A 231 2.37 17.87 2.47
C ALA A 231 3.10 16.94 1.50
N LEU A 232 3.60 15.78 1.95
CA LEU A 232 4.24 14.77 1.09
C LEU A 232 3.23 13.95 0.27
N LEU A 233 1.94 14.07 0.59
CA LEU A 233 0.83 13.35 -0.02
C LEU A 233 0.02 14.21 -1.00
N GLN A 234 0.33 15.50 -1.11
CA GLN A 234 -0.12 16.38 -2.19
C GLN A 234 0.50 15.95 -3.52
#